data_AF-A0A1Y1YD84-F1
#
_entry.id   AF-A0A1Y1YD84-F1
#
_cell.length_a   1.000
_cell.length_b   1.000
_cell.length_c   1.000
_cell.angle_alpha   90.00
_cell.angle_beta   90.00
_cell.angle_gamma   90.00
#
_symmetry.space_group_name_H-M   'P 1'
#
loop_
_entity.id
_entity.type
_entity.pdbx_description
1 polymer ?
#
loop_
_entity_poly.entity_id
_entity_poly.type
_entity_poly.pdbx_seq_one_letter_code
_entity_poly.pdbx_strand_id
1 'polypeptide(L)'
;MSDQTKENQPNPKSIHRQFDIKEASKFLDPCAEHTKRSYKCLDKNNYDKSKCTQFFDEYKECKRKWLEDRKAERQQRVSGTVLKYL
;
A
#
# COMPACT_ATOMS: atom_id res chain seq x y z
N MET A 1 20.86 -13.31 -9.88
CA MET A 1 21.62 -12.13 -9.39
C MET A 1 20.83 -10.91 -9.86
N SER A 2 19.96 -10.28 -9.07
CA SER A 2 20.16 -9.59 -7.77
C SER A 2 18.78 -9.53 -7.10
N ASP A 3 18.50 -10.15 -5.97
CA ASP A 3 18.95 -9.90 -4.59
C ASP A 3 18.73 -8.47 -4.06
N GLN A 4 18.08 -8.41 -2.89
CA GLN A 4 17.72 -7.26 -2.04
C GLN A 4 16.59 -6.34 -2.59
N THR A 5 15.41 -6.20 -1.97
CA THR A 5 15.15 -5.93 -0.55
C THR A 5 13.78 -6.48 -0.11
N LYS A 6 13.78 -7.58 0.65
CA LYS A 6 12.67 -7.99 1.53
C LYS A 6 13.02 -7.57 2.97
N GLU A 7 13.03 -6.29 3.26
CA GLU A 7 13.08 -5.80 4.65
C GLU A 7 12.72 -4.31 4.63
N ASN A 8 11.72 -3.91 5.43
CA ASN A 8 11.06 -2.58 5.47
C ASN A 8 9.79 -2.39 4.61
N GLN A 9 8.97 -3.43 4.45
CA GLN A 9 7.55 -3.19 4.19
C GLN A 9 6.88 -2.85 5.53
N PRO A 10 6.31 -1.65 5.73
CA PRO A 10 5.56 -1.37 6.95
C PRO A 10 4.39 -2.34 7.04
N ASN A 11 4.26 -3.03 8.18
CA ASN A 11 3.19 -4.00 8.42
C ASN A 11 1.84 -3.37 8.04
N PRO A 12 0.98 -4.04 7.22
CA PRO A 12 -0.30 -3.48 6.78
C PRO A 12 -1.13 -2.93 7.95
N LYS A 13 -1.16 -3.62 9.10
CA LYS A 13 -1.84 -3.14 10.32
C LYS A 13 -1.31 -1.79 10.82
N SER A 14 -0.02 -1.53 10.65
CA SER A 14 0.61 -0.26 11.03
C SER A 14 0.20 0.90 10.11
N ILE A 15 0.03 0.63 8.80
CA ILE A 15 -0.37 1.64 7.82
C ILE A 15 -1.84 2.02 7.97
N HIS A 16 -2.70 1.05 8.26
CA HIS A 16 -4.11 1.29 8.56
C HIS A 16 -4.26 2.23 9.76
N ARG A 17 -3.56 1.93 10.86
CA ARG A 17 -3.52 2.79 12.05
C ARG A 17 -2.96 4.18 11.76
N GLN A 18 -1.85 4.28 11.01
CA GLN A 18 -1.29 5.58 10.63
C GLN A 18 -2.25 6.40 9.78
N PHE A 19 -3.01 5.75 8.90
CA PHE A 19 -4.03 6.41 8.09
C PHE A 19 -5.14 7.01 8.95
N ASP A 20 -5.56 6.31 9.99
CA ASP A 20 -6.66 6.74 10.85
C ASP A 20 -6.22 7.84 11.86
N ILE A 21 -4.94 7.88 12.25
CA ILE A 21 -4.39 8.86 13.22
C ILE A 21 -3.90 10.15 12.55
N LYS A 22 -3.59 10.13 11.25
CA LYS A 22 -3.01 11.30 10.57
C LYS A 22 -3.92 12.54 10.71
N GLU A 23 -3.31 13.72 10.72
CA GLU A 23 -4.05 14.98 10.73
C GLU A 23 -4.98 15.09 9.52
N ALA A 24 -6.17 15.65 9.74
CA ALA A 24 -7.13 15.95 8.70
C ALA A 24 -6.54 16.99 7.74
N SER A 25 -5.99 16.51 6.62
CA SER A 25 -5.35 17.22 5.48
C SER A 25 -4.09 16.48 5.00
N LYS A 26 -3.45 15.68 5.86
CA LYS A 26 -2.22 14.95 5.50
C LYS A 26 -2.54 13.79 4.56
N PHE A 27 -1.86 13.77 3.42
CA PHE A 27 -1.90 12.64 2.49
C PHE A 27 -0.98 11.53 3.01
N LEU A 28 -1.47 10.29 2.97
CA LEU A 28 -0.68 9.10 3.27
C LEU A 28 -0.88 8.13 2.11
N ASP A 29 0.21 7.78 1.43
CA ASP A 29 0.20 6.75 0.40
C ASP A 29 0.51 5.38 1.05
N PRO A 30 -0.47 4.48 1.18
CA PRO A 30 -0.24 3.14 1.73
C PRO A 30 0.67 2.28 0.84
N CYS A 31 0.90 2.70 -0.42
CA CYS A 31 1.69 1.99 -1.41
C CYS A 31 2.96 2.74 -1.82
N ALA A 32 3.48 3.61 -0.94
CA ALA A 32 4.62 4.49 -1.21
C ALA A 32 5.87 3.75 -1.77
N GLU A 33 6.09 2.50 -1.38
CA GLU A 33 7.20 1.71 -1.91
C GLU A 33 7.00 1.33 -3.39
N HIS A 34 5.81 0.87 -3.75
CA HIS A 34 5.47 0.56 -5.15
C HIS A 34 5.51 1.83 -6.00
N THR A 35 5.04 2.95 -5.45
CA THR A 35 5.19 4.29 -6.04
C THR A 35 6.67 4.59 -6.33
N LYS A 36 7.55 4.47 -5.34
CA LYS A 36 9.00 4.69 -5.48
C LYS A 36 9.64 3.77 -6.53
N ARG A 37 9.23 2.51 -6.60
CA ARG A 37 9.71 1.54 -7.60
C ARG A 37 9.29 1.94 -9.02
N SER A 38 8.02 2.33 -9.19
CA SER A 38 7.50 2.78 -10.50
C SER A 38 8.19 4.05 -10.99
N TYR A 39 8.44 5.03 -10.10
CA TYR A 39 9.21 6.24 -10.43
C TYR A 39 10.66 5.92 -10.77
N LYS A 40 11.32 5.03 -10.02
CA LYS A 40 12.69 4.59 -10.33
C LYS A 40 12.78 3.93 -11.70
N CYS A 41 11.74 3.21 -12.13
CA CYS A 41 11.69 2.67 -13.49
C CYS A 41 11.57 3.80 -14.53
N LEU A 42 10.69 4.77 -14.31
CA LEU A 42 10.53 5.91 -15.21
C LEU A 42 11.83 6.71 -15.36
N ASP A 43 12.50 7.03 -14.26
CA ASP A 43 13.77 7.76 -14.26
C ASP A 43 14.85 7.07 -15.11
N LYS A 44 14.89 5.74 -15.09
CA LYS A 44 15.85 4.94 -15.87
C LYS A 44 15.49 4.80 -17.35
N ASN A 45 14.22 5.01 -17.70
CA ASN A 45 13.68 4.71 -19.02
C ASN A 45 13.21 5.97 -19.77
N ASN A 46 13.74 7.14 -19.42
CA ASN A 46 13.33 8.43 -20.01
C ASN A 46 11.81 8.64 -19.93
N TYR A 47 11.21 8.23 -18.83
CA TYR A 47 9.76 8.33 -18.57
C TYR A 47 8.88 7.57 -19.57
N ASP A 48 9.44 6.58 -20.29
CA ASP A 48 8.69 5.66 -21.12
C ASP A 48 7.86 4.70 -20.25
N LYS A 49 6.55 4.97 -20.19
CA LYS A 49 5.59 4.20 -19.38
C LYS A 49 5.45 2.76 -19.85
N SER A 50 5.65 2.48 -21.15
CA SER A 50 5.45 1.14 -21.70
C SER A 50 6.40 0.11 -21.06
N LYS A 51 7.61 0.56 -20.72
CA LYS A 51 8.66 -0.24 -20.06
C LYS A 51 8.43 -0.49 -18.57
N CYS A 52 7.50 0.23 -17.96
CA CYS A 52 7.28 0.20 -16.51
C CYS A 52 5.92 -0.37 -16.11
N THR A 53 5.18 -0.99 -17.03
CA THR A 53 3.82 -1.52 -16.83
C THR A 53 3.72 -2.42 -15.60
N GLN A 54 4.68 -3.34 -15.41
CA GLN A 54 4.70 -4.24 -14.27
C GLN A 54 4.70 -3.48 -12.92
N PHE A 55 5.52 -2.43 -12.78
CA PHE A 55 5.58 -1.65 -11.54
C PHE A 55 4.27 -0.89 -11.26
N PHE A 56 3.57 -0.46 -12.32
CA PHE A 56 2.25 0.15 -12.17
C PHE A 56 1.20 -0.87 -11.75
N ASP A 57 1.26 -2.09 -12.27
CA ASP A 57 0.33 -3.15 -11.88
C ASP A 57 0.56 -3.60 -10.43
N GLU A 58 1.82 -3.70 -9.99
CA GLU A 58 2.15 -3.91 -8.58
C GLU A 58 1.57 -2.80 -7.66
N TYR A 59 1.65 -1.54 -8.10
CA TYR A 59 1.04 -0.42 -7.38
C TYR A 59 -0.49 -0.51 -7.31
N LYS A 60 -1.16 -0.82 -8.44
CA LYS A 60 -2.62 -1.01 -8.47
C LYS A 60 -3.05 -2.14 -7.56
N GLU A 61 -2.32 -3.24 -7.58
CA GLU A 61 -2.59 -4.42 -6.75
C GLU A 61 -2.43 -4.11 -5.26
N CYS A 62 -1.38 -3.38 -4.89
CA CYS A 62 -1.22 -2.88 -3.52
C CYS A 62 -2.42 -2.03 -3.09
N LYS A 63 -2.85 -1.07 -3.92
CA LYS A 63 -4.00 -0.23 -3.61
C LYS A 63 -5.30 -1.01 -3.49
N ARG A 64 -5.51 -2.01 -4.36
CA ARG A 64 -6.68 -2.89 -4.33
C ARG A 64 -6.76 -3.63 -2.99
N LYS A 65 -5.67 -4.29 -2.60
CA LYS A 65 -5.58 -5.01 -1.31
C LYS A 65 -5.85 -4.08 -0.12
N TRP A 66 -5.24 -2.91 -0.10
CA TRP A 66 -5.46 -1.95 0.98
C TRP A 66 -6.93 -1.51 1.11
N LEU A 67 -7.61 -1.27 -0.02
CA LEU A 67 -9.05 -0.94 0.00
C LEU A 67 -9.92 -2.11 0.46
N GLU A 68 -9.58 -3.34 0.06
CA GLU A 68 -10.27 -4.56 0.50
C GLU A 68 -10.12 -4.79 2.00
N ASP A 69 -8.91 -4.66 2.53
CA ASP A 69 -8.62 -4.78 3.96
C ASP A 69 -9.42 -3.74 4.76
N ARG A 70 -9.45 -2.48 4.32
CA ARG A 70 -10.25 -1.43 4.97
C ARG A 70 -11.75 -1.71 4.91
N LYS A 71 -12.24 -2.25 3.79
CA LYS A 71 -13.64 -2.63 3.65
C LYS A 71 -13.99 -3.77 4.61
N ALA A 72 -13.11 -4.77 4.74
CA ALA A 72 -13.27 -5.87 5.66
C ALA A 72 -13.25 -5.41 7.12
N GLU A 73 -12.31 -4.56 7.51
CA GLU A 73 -12.24 -3.95 8.86
C GLU A 73 -13.53 -3.16 9.18
N ARG A 74 -14.03 -2.36 8.23
CA ARG A 74 -15.29 -1.64 8.39
C ARG A 74 -16.47 -2.60 8.54
N GLN A 75 -16.53 -3.65 7.73
CA GLN A 75 -17.59 -4.66 7.80
C GLN A 75 -17.58 -5.37 9.16
N GLN A 76 -16.40 -5.77 9.66
CA GLN A 76 -16.25 -6.38 10.97
C GLN A 76 -16.74 -5.47 12.10
N ARG A 77 -16.43 -4.15 12.02
CA ARG A 77 -16.91 -3.17 12.99
C ARG A 77 -18.43 -3.01 12.96
N VAL A 78 -19.05 -3.04 11.77
CA VAL A 78 -20.50 -2.91 11.59
C VAL A 78 -21.25 -4.20 11.94
N SER A 79 -20.68 -5.37 11.66
CA SER A 79 -21.29 -6.68 11.94
C SER A 79 -21.27 -7.06 13.42
N GLY A 80 -20.68 -6.23 14.30
CA GLY A 80 -20.65 -6.47 15.74
C GLY A 80 -19.80 -7.67 16.14
N THR A 81 -18.97 -8.21 15.23
CA THR A 81 -18.05 -9.31 15.52
C THR A 81 -16.83 -8.76 16.24
N VAL A 82 -17.02 -8.32 17.48
CA VAL A 82 -15.93 -8.13 18.44
C VAL A 82 -15.38 -9.53 18.72
N LEU A 83 -14.33 -9.93 18.00
CA LEU A 83 -13.47 -11.01 18.47
C LEU A 83 -12.78 -10.54 19.75
N LYS A 84 -13.50 -10.72 20.87
CA LYS A 84 -13.11 -11.42 22.09
C LYS A 84 -11.61 -11.78 22.23
N TYR A 85 -10.74 -10.80 22.12
CA TYR A 85 -9.32 -10.87 22.51
C TYR A 85 -8.97 -9.64 23.36
N LEU A 86 -9.68 -9.55 24.50
CA LEU A 86 -9.01 -9.39 25.79
C LEU A 86 -8.51 -10.76 26.20
#